data_AF-A0A8S8YY30-F1
#
_entry.id   AF-A0A8S8YY30-F1
#
_cell.length_a   1.000
_cell.length_b   1.000
_cell.length_c   1.000
_cell.angle_alpha   90.00
_cell.angle_beta   90.00
_cell.angle_gamma   90.00
#
_symmetry.space_group_name_H-M   'P 1'
#
loop_
_entity.id
_entity.type
_entity.pdbx_description
1 polymer ?
#
loop_
_entity_poly.entity_id
_entity_poly.type
_entity_poly.pdbx_seq_one_letter_code
_entity_poly.pdbx_strand_id
1 'polypeptide(L)'
;MDDMVFALLGIALLALGSMGMKKCFDGGVAEWIKGLSSGPVASSLLSSENGIRRTMASWMIVIGVAFYLTWSSLNTTWVDPGVYAVMVILVSFGFGIHTLEDAA
;
A
#
# COMPACT_ATOMS: atom_id res chain seq x y z
N MET A 1 -21.35 3.57 -24.99
CA MET A 1 -20.63 2.32 -25.37
C MET A 1 -19.31 2.25 -24.63
N ASP A 2 -18.62 3.38 -24.49
CA ASP A 2 -17.32 3.52 -23.82
C ASP A 2 -17.36 3.11 -22.34
N ASP A 3 -18.38 3.53 -21.57
CA ASP A 3 -18.54 3.15 -20.15
C ASP A 3 -18.58 1.62 -19.96
N MET A 4 -19.23 0.91 -20.88
CA MET A 4 -19.35 -0.55 -20.83
C MET A 4 -18.03 -1.24 -21.16
N VAL A 5 -17.25 -0.69 -22.08
CA VAL A 5 -15.91 -1.21 -22.41
C VAL A 5 -14.98 -1.04 -21.21
N PHE A 6 -14.96 0.15 -20.58
CA PHE A 6 -14.15 0.39 -19.39
C PHE A 6 -14.61 -0.44 -18.18
N ALA A 7 -15.92 -0.63 -17.99
CA ALA A 7 -16.44 -1.50 -16.95
C ALA A 7 -16.00 -2.96 -17.13
N LEU A 8 -16.10 -3.50 -18.35
CA LEU A 8 -15.65 -4.86 -18.67
C LEU A 8 -14.14 -5.02 -18.47
N LEU A 9 -13.35 -4.03 -18.91
CA LEU A 9 -11.91 -4.01 -18.68
C LEU A 9 -11.59 -4.03 -17.18
N GLY A 10 -12.29 -3.22 -16.38
CA GLY A 10 -12.14 -3.18 -14.93
C GLY A 10 -12.44 -4.53 -14.27
N ILE A 11 -13.53 -5.18 -14.65
CA ILE A 11 -13.88 -6.52 -14.16
C ILE A 11 -12.80 -7.54 -14.54
N ALA A 12 -12.32 -7.51 -15.79
CA ALA A 12 -11.27 -8.42 -16.25
C ALA A 12 -9.97 -8.23 -15.45
N LEU A 13 -9.56 -6.98 -15.21
CA LEU A 13 -8.38 -6.66 -14.40
C LEU A 13 -8.53 -7.11 -12.94
N LEU A 14 -9.71 -6.91 -12.33
CA LEU A 14 -10.00 -7.39 -10.98
C LEU A 14 -9.95 -8.92 -10.89
N ALA A 15 -10.53 -9.62 -11.87
CA ALA A 15 -10.49 -11.07 -11.95
C ALA A 15 -9.04 -11.59 -12.05
N LEU A 16 -8.25 -11.03 -12.97
CA LEU A 16 -6.83 -11.38 -13.14
C LEU A 16 -6.02 -11.10 -11.88
N GLY A 17 -6.22 -9.95 -11.22
CA GLY A 17 -5.57 -9.61 -9.96
C GLY A 17 -5.92 -10.59 -8.84
N SER A 18 -7.20 -10.96 -8.72
CA SER A 18 -7.65 -11.95 -7.73
C SER A 18 -7.07 -13.35 -7.98
N MET A 19 -6.95 -13.76 -9.25
CA MET A 19 -6.33 -15.03 -9.63
C MET A 19 -4.83 -15.02 -9.36
N GLY A 20 -4.15 -13.90 -9.62
CA GLY A 20 -2.73 -13.71 -9.28
C GLY A 20 -2.49 -13.84 -7.78
N MET A 21 -3.30 -13.17 -6.96
CA MET A 21 -3.19 -13.27 -5.50
C MET A 21 -3.41 -14.69 -4.97
N LYS A 22 -4.37 -15.44 -5.52
CA LYS A 22 -4.59 -16.85 -5.15
C LYS A 22 -3.42 -17.79 -5.48
N LYS A 23 -2.52 -17.39 -6.39
CA LYS A 23 -1.29 -18.16 -6.68
C LYS A 23 -0.16 -17.85 -5.70
N CYS A 24 -0.17 -16.68 -5.08
CA CYS A 24 0.87 -16.25 -4.13
C CYS A 24 0.46 -16.48 -2.66
N PHE A 25 -0.84 -16.51 -2.38
CA PHE A 25 -1.42 -16.67 -1.04
C PHE A 25 -2.54 -17.72 -1.11
N ASP A 26 -2.47 -18.78 -0.29
CA ASP A 26 -3.43 -19.89 -0.29
C ASP A 26 -4.87 -19.43 0.05
N GLY A 27 -5.01 -18.43 0.92
CA GLY A 27 -6.25 -17.73 1.26
C GLY A 27 -6.55 -16.50 0.38
N GLY A 28 -5.76 -16.29 -0.68
CA GLY A 28 -5.92 -15.20 -1.64
C GLY A 28 -5.86 -13.81 -1.00
N VAL A 29 -6.79 -12.94 -1.39
CA VAL A 29 -6.82 -11.53 -0.95
C VAL A 29 -6.96 -11.38 0.56
N ALA A 30 -7.75 -12.25 1.20
CA ALA A 30 -7.98 -12.17 2.64
C ALA A 30 -6.71 -12.48 3.45
N GLU A 31 -5.93 -13.46 2.99
CA GLU A 31 -4.64 -13.78 3.60
C GLU A 31 -3.61 -12.67 3.33
N TRP A 32 -3.58 -12.12 2.12
CA TRP A 32 -2.73 -10.97 1.80
C TRP A 32 -3.00 -9.77 2.73
N ILE A 33 -4.27 -9.41 2.95
CA ILE A 33 -4.65 -8.33 3.88
C ILE A 33 -4.17 -8.63 5.30
N LYS A 34 -4.32 -9.88 5.78
CA LYS A 34 -3.81 -10.29 7.10
C LYS A 34 -2.29 -10.16 7.17
N GLY A 35 -1.59 -10.57 6.11
CA GLY A 35 -0.13 -10.49 6.00
C GLY A 35 0.41 -9.07 6.13
N LEU A 36 -0.32 -8.04 5.67
CA LEU A 36 0.07 -6.65 5.86
C LEU A 36 0.20 -6.27 7.34
N SER A 37 -0.72 -6.74 8.18
CA SER A 37 -0.71 -6.46 9.63
C SER A 37 0.36 -7.24 10.40
N SER A 38 0.85 -8.35 9.84
CA SER A 38 1.94 -9.15 10.41
C SER A 38 3.32 -8.76 9.85
N GLY A 39 3.38 -7.82 8.91
CA GLY A 39 4.59 -7.46 8.20
C GLY A 39 5.55 -6.56 9.00
N PRO A 40 6.80 -6.41 8.52
CA PRO A 40 7.84 -5.58 9.13
C PRO A 40 7.42 -4.13 9.38
N VAL A 41 6.60 -3.58 8.49
CA VAL A 41 6.06 -2.22 8.61
C VAL A 41 5.13 -2.14 9.82
N ALA A 42 4.21 -3.09 9.98
CA ALA A 42 3.23 -3.08 11.07
C ALA A 42 3.86 -3.34 12.44
N SER A 43 4.81 -4.28 12.53
CA SER A 43 5.52 -4.56 13.79
C SER A 43 6.40 -3.40 14.25
N SER A 44 6.99 -2.66 13.31
CA SER A 44 7.87 -1.53 13.60
C SER A 44 7.12 -0.22 13.90
N LEU A 45 5.80 -0.15 13.68
CA LEU A 45 4.97 1.01 14.04
C LEU A 45 4.85 1.21 15.55
N LEU A 46 4.78 0.10 16.31
CA LEU A 46 4.51 0.10 17.76
C LEU A 46 5.72 -0.31 18.60
N SER A 47 6.75 -0.89 17.99
CA SER A 47 7.99 -1.26 18.67
C SER A 47 9.19 -0.54 18.05
N SER A 48 9.98 0.13 18.90
CA SER A 48 11.27 0.72 18.52
C SER A 48 12.45 -0.23 18.78
N GLU A 49 12.18 -1.50 19.10
CA GLU A 49 13.18 -2.50 19.45
C GLU A 49 14.18 -2.73 18.30
N ASN A 50 13.72 -2.58 17.06
CA ASN A 50 14.55 -2.66 15.85
C ASN A 50 15.12 -1.31 15.39
N GLY A 51 15.10 -0.29 16.25
CA GLY A 51 15.67 1.03 15.98
C GLY A 51 14.65 2.09 15.55
N ILE A 52 14.93 3.34 15.95
CA ILE A 52 14.01 4.48 15.75
C ILE A 52 13.79 4.82 14.27
N ARG A 53 14.79 4.55 13.42
CA ARG A 53 14.72 4.77 11.97
C ARG A 53 13.68 3.86 11.33
N ARG A 54 13.57 2.61 11.76
CA ARG A 54 12.58 1.63 11.28
C ARG A 54 11.15 2.03 11.63
N THR A 55 10.98 2.54 12.84
CA THR A 55 9.70 3.10 13.29
C THR A 55 9.33 4.35 12.48
N MET A 56 10.26 5.29 12.30
CA MET A 56 10.04 6.47 11.46
C MET A 56 9.68 6.09 10.01
N ALA A 57 10.41 5.15 9.42
CA ALA A 57 10.14 4.64 8.08
C ALA A 57 8.73 4.04 7.95
N SER A 58 8.30 3.29 8.96
CA SER A 58 6.96 2.71 9.00
C SER A 58 5.88 3.80 9.12
N TRP A 59 6.12 4.84 9.92
CA TRP A 59 5.22 5.98 10.02
C TRP A 59 5.15 6.80 8.72
N MET A 60 6.24 6.93 7.97
CA MET A 60 6.20 7.57 6.64
C MET A 60 5.26 6.84 5.69
N ILE A 61 5.30 5.51 5.66
CA ILE A 61 4.39 4.69 4.85
C ILE A 61 2.94 4.92 5.29
N VAL A 62 2.67 4.80 6.60
CA VAL A 62 1.30 4.95 7.14
C VAL A 62 0.74 6.34 6.87
N ILE A 63 1.51 7.40 7.09
CA ILE A 63 1.07 8.78 6.86
C ILE A 63 0.79 9.00 5.37
N GLY A 64 1.66 8.52 4.48
CA GLY A 64 1.45 8.63 3.03
C GLY A 64 0.15 7.97 2.58
N VAL A 65 -0.09 6.72 3.01
CA VAL A 65 -1.31 5.98 2.68
C VAL A 65 -2.56 6.63 3.29
N ALA A 66 -2.50 7.01 4.58
CA ALA A 66 -3.61 7.64 5.28
C ALA A 66 -3.97 9.00 4.66
N PHE A 67 -2.99 9.80 4.26
CA PHE A 67 -3.18 11.05 3.54
C PHE A 67 -3.96 10.82 2.23
N TYR A 68 -3.51 9.88 1.38
CA TYR A 68 -4.16 9.62 0.09
C TYR A 68 -5.60 9.14 0.26
N LEU A 69 -5.85 8.20 1.18
CA LEU A 69 -7.18 7.66 1.43
C LEU A 69 -8.12 8.74 1.98
N THR A 70 -7.68 9.52 2.96
CA THR A 70 -8.50 10.57 3.58
C THR A 70 -8.80 11.68 2.58
N TRP A 71 -7.78 12.18 1.89
CA TRP A 71 -7.93 13.28 0.93
C TRP A 71 -8.81 12.88 -0.25
N SER A 72 -8.59 11.69 -0.83
CA SER A 72 -9.37 11.20 -1.97
C SER A 72 -10.81 10.91 -1.59
N SER A 73 -11.08 10.45 -0.37
CA SER A 73 -12.44 10.22 0.11
C SER A 73 -13.21 11.52 0.32
N LEU A 74 -12.55 12.56 0.85
CA LEU A 74 -13.19 13.85 1.13
C LEU A 74 -13.36 14.72 -0.12
N ASN A 75 -12.43 14.62 -1.08
CA ASN A 75 -12.38 15.51 -2.25
C ASN A 75 -12.68 14.80 -3.59
N THR A 76 -12.94 13.49 -3.59
CA THR A 76 -13.19 12.68 -4.80
C THR A 76 -12.03 12.69 -5.81
N THR A 77 -10.79 12.87 -5.33
CA THR A 77 -9.58 13.03 -6.16
C THR A 77 -8.80 11.72 -6.36
N TRP A 78 -9.49 10.60 -6.58
CA TRP A 78 -8.86 9.27 -6.67
C TRP A 78 -7.82 9.15 -7.79
N VAL A 79 -8.01 9.86 -8.90
CA VAL A 79 -7.13 9.81 -10.08
C VAL A 79 -6.22 11.02 -10.17
N ASP A 80 -6.13 11.83 -9.11
CA ASP A 80 -5.33 13.05 -9.10
C ASP A 80 -3.82 12.73 -8.97
N PRO A 81 -3.00 13.12 -9.97
CA PRO A 81 -1.57 12.83 -9.94
C PRO A 81 -0.81 13.56 -8.83
N GLY A 82 -1.29 14.73 -8.39
CA GLY A 82 -0.66 15.53 -7.35
C GLY A 82 -0.82 14.90 -5.96
N VAL A 83 -2.03 14.48 -5.61
CA VAL A 83 -2.33 13.76 -4.37
C VAL A 83 -1.58 12.43 -4.33
N TYR A 84 -1.54 11.72 -5.47
CA TYR A 84 -0.76 10.49 -5.60
C TYR A 84 0.75 10.73 -5.41
N ALA A 85 1.31 11.81 -5.97
CA ALA A 85 2.74 12.13 -5.85
C ALA A 85 3.18 12.32 -4.39
N VAL A 86 2.38 13.00 -3.58
CA VAL A 86 2.66 13.18 -2.15
C VAL A 86 2.72 11.83 -1.42
N MET A 87 1.75 10.94 -1.69
CA MET A 87 1.70 9.61 -1.09
C MET A 87 2.89 8.75 -1.52
N VAL A 88 3.16 8.65 -2.82
CA VAL A 88 4.17 7.72 -3.33
C VAL A 88 5.58 8.10 -2.88
N ILE A 89 5.88 9.40 -2.71
CA ILE A 89 7.16 9.85 -2.17
C ILE A 89 7.32 9.35 -0.73
N LEU A 90 6.36 9.61 0.15
CA LEU A 90 6.42 9.18 1.55
C LEU A 90 6.56 7.66 1.69
N VAL A 91 5.76 6.91 0.93
CA VAL A 91 5.80 5.45 0.92
C VAL A 91 7.14 4.92 0.40
N SER A 92 7.66 5.47 -0.70
CA SER A 92 8.93 5.04 -1.29
C SER A 92 10.11 5.29 -0.36
N PHE A 93 10.15 6.45 0.31
CA PHE A 93 11.20 6.72 1.30
C PHE A 93 11.12 5.77 2.49
N GLY A 94 9.92 5.46 2.99
CA GLY A 94 9.75 4.49 4.07
C GLY A 94 10.24 3.10 3.69
N PHE A 95 9.87 2.59 2.51
CA PHE A 95 10.40 1.31 2.01
C PHE A 95 11.91 1.36 1.75
N GLY A 96 12.42 2.47 1.23
CA GLY A 96 13.85 2.67 1.01
C GLY A 96 14.65 2.58 2.30
N ILE A 97 14.19 3.21 3.38
CA ILE A 97 14.83 3.12 4.69
C ILE A 97 14.79 1.67 5.20
N HIS A 98 13.62 1.00 5.20
CA HIS A 98 13.53 -0.41 5.60
C HIS A 98 14.52 -1.30 4.84
N THR A 99 14.65 -1.10 3.52
CA THR A 99 15.59 -1.87 2.68
C THR A 99 17.05 -1.61 3.06
N LEU A 100 17.39 -0.37 3.41
CA LEU A 100 18.74 -0.01 3.87
C LEU A 100 19.05 -0.58 5.26
N GLU A 101 18.03 -0.70 6.13
CA GLU A 101 18.20 -1.28 7.47
C GLU A 101 18.32 -2.79 7.43
N ASP A 102 17.60 -3.46 6.53
CA ASP A 102 17.69 -4.91 6.37
C ASP A 102 19.02 -5.34 5.69
N ALA A 103 19.73 -4.41 5.03
CA ALA A 103 21.02 -4.65 4.37
C ALA A 103 22.25 -4.31 5.24
N ALA A 104 22.06 -3.72 6.42
CA ALA A 104 23.11 -3.27 7.34
C ALA A 104 23.42 -4.33 8.41
#